data_AF-A0AA36MC09-F1
#
_entry.id   AF-A0AA36MC09-F1
#
_cell.length_a   1.000
_cell.length_b   1.000
_cell.length_c   1.000
_cell.angle_alpha   90.00
_cell.angle_beta   90.00
_cell.angle_gamma   90.00
#
_symmetry.space_group_name_H-M   'P 1'
#
loop_
_entity.id
_entity.type
_entity.pdbx_description
1 polymer ?
#
loop_
_entity_poly.entity_id
_entity_poly.type
_entity_poly.pdbx_seq_one_letter_code
_entity_poly.pdbx_strand_id
1 'polypeptide(L)'
;MYSPKVFGVKEREARFQEQMNRRILIDWVRITGLKNPYRKKLDRLLDDFGKDVLKVPEELKDWFAWPAPAGKKGDILAIRVQISYKFWKYFISTGKNNLYEYNHKNGEDINVAREKTLSLTDQDRLGLYMRRIVKQKYLEKGKNVEISYRRGMIKIGKSDPVKPAMAVYVYDIDINDWNGVPIDTLLSEEEKKSIEGCSEKMSHHQLPRLIAAGSTRKIVNGEVFDKAELALQEEAKHCTKLDLP
;
A
#
# COMPACT_ATOMS: atom_id res chain seq x y z
N MET A 1 34.36 -0.97 -8.16
CA MET A 1 34.52 -1.48 -6.78
C MET A 1 33.21 -1.29 -6.03
N TYR A 2 32.52 -2.38 -5.68
CA TYR A 2 31.32 -2.31 -4.84
C TYR A 2 31.77 -2.10 -3.39
N SER A 3 31.60 -0.89 -2.86
CA SER A 3 31.71 -0.66 -1.41
C SER A 3 30.34 -0.96 -0.80
N PRO A 4 30.16 -2.07 -0.05
CA PRO A 4 28.91 -2.30 0.64
C PRO A 4 28.75 -1.22 1.69
N LYS A 5 27.73 -0.35 1.53
CA LYS A 5 27.35 0.60 2.57
C LYS A 5 27.09 -0.19 3.85
N VAL A 6 27.97 -0.02 4.83
CA VAL A 6 27.79 -0.59 6.17
C VAL A 6 26.58 0.12 6.75
N PHE A 7 25.44 -0.58 6.80
CA PHE A 7 24.25 -0.05 7.42
C PHE A 7 24.57 0.46 8.83
N GLY A 8 24.05 1.64 9.18
CA GLY A 8 24.02 2.08 10.56
C GLY A 8 23.38 1.00 11.43
N VAL A 9 23.92 0.75 12.63
CA VAL A 9 23.49 -0.34 13.51
C VAL A 9 21.97 -0.33 13.71
N LYS A 10 21.38 0.85 13.90
CA LYS A 10 19.93 1.07 14.07
C LYS A 10 19.08 0.62 12.87
N GLU A 11 19.56 0.79 11.65
CA GLU A 11 18.81 0.43 10.44
C GLU A 11 18.77 -1.08 10.22
N ARG A 12 19.85 -1.78 10.58
CA ARG A 12 19.88 -3.26 10.59
C ARG A 12 18.92 -3.83 11.62
N GLU A 13 18.93 -3.26 12.83
CA GLU A 13 18.04 -3.66 13.91
C GLU A 13 16.57 -3.47 13.52
N ALA A 14 16.22 -2.31 12.97
CA ALA A 14 14.87 -2.03 12.51
C ALA A 14 14.40 -3.01 11.41
N ARG A 15 15.27 -3.32 10.44
CA ARG A 15 14.98 -4.31 9.39
C ARG A 15 14.78 -5.72 9.94
N PHE A 16 15.64 -6.13 10.87
CA PHE A 16 15.55 -7.44 11.50
C PHE A 16 14.25 -7.57 12.29
N GLN A 17 13.92 -6.55 13.10
CA GLN A 17 12.66 -6.47 13.83
C GLN A 17 11.44 -6.52 12.91
N GLU A 18 11.44 -5.75 11.82
CA GLU A 18 10.35 -5.78 10.84
C GLU A 18 10.17 -7.17 10.22
N GLN A 19 11.26 -7.87 9.86
CA GLN A 19 11.18 -9.23 9.33
C GLN A 19 10.61 -10.22 10.35
N MET A 20 11.05 -10.12 11.61
CA MET A 20 10.53 -10.94 12.70
C MET A 20 9.05 -10.66 12.94
N ASN A 21 8.66 -9.39 13.00
CA ASN A 21 7.27 -8.98 13.17
C ASN A 21 6.38 -9.48 12.03
N ARG A 22 6.83 -9.44 10.77
CA ARG A 22 6.09 -10.01 9.64
C ARG A 22 5.86 -11.51 9.77
N ARG A 23 6.86 -12.25 10.25
CA ARG A 23 6.73 -13.69 10.49
C ARG A 23 5.79 -14.00 11.63
N ILE A 24 5.85 -13.23 12.72
CA ILE A 24 4.95 -13.42 13.86
C ILE A 24 3.52 -13.09 13.43
N LEU A 25 3.27 -11.90 12.87
CA LEU A 25 1.92 -11.40 12.57
C LEU A 25 1.19 -12.18 11.48
N ILE A 26 1.86 -13.08 10.73
CA ILE A 26 1.20 -13.90 9.69
C ILE A 26 0.09 -14.79 10.27
N ASP A 27 0.28 -15.22 11.52
CA ASP A 27 -0.62 -16.11 12.25
C ASP A 27 -1.56 -15.34 13.18
N TRP A 28 -1.48 -14.00 13.20
CA TRP A 28 -2.37 -13.17 14.01
C TRP A 28 -3.45 -12.53 13.15
N VAL A 29 -4.69 -12.60 13.64
CA VAL A 29 -5.81 -11.88 13.06
C VAL A 29 -6.45 -10.97 14.08
N ARG A 30 -7.01 -9.89 13.57
CA ARG A 30 -7.83 -8.94 14.30
C ARG A 30 -9.28 -9.09 13.86
N ILE A 31 -10.13 -9.38 14.83
CA ILE A 31 -11.58 -9.48 14.69
C ILE A 31 -12.17 -8.17 15.20
N THR A 32 -13.00 -7.53 14.39
CA THR A 32 -13.67 -6.26 14.70
C THR A 32 -15.16 -6.39 14.45
N GLY A 33 -15.99 -5.64 15.18
CA GLY A 33 -17.45 -5.67 15.00
C GLY A 33 -18.17 -6.85 15.68
N LEU A 34 -17.43 -7.77 16.31
CA LEU A 34 -18.03 -8.87 17.06
C LEU A 34 -18.59 -8.37 18.41
N LYS A 35 -19.92 -8.29 18.51
CA LYS A 35 -20.61 -7.86 19.74
C LYS A 35 -20.49 -8.92 20.84
N ASN A 36 -20.37 -8.47 22.08
CA ASN A 36 -20.35 -9.33 23.27
C ASN A 36 -21.37 -8.85 24.32
N PRO A 37 -22.68 -8.99 24.06
CA PRO A 37 -23.73 -8.44 24.92
C PRO A 37 -23.70 -9.04 26.34
N TYR A 38 -23.34 -10.31 26.46
CA TYR A 38 -23.32 -11.03 27.75
C TYR A 38 -21.97 -11.00 28.46
N ARG A 39 -21.00 -10.19 27.98
CA ARG A 39 -19.62 -10.12 28.52
C ARG A 39 -19.00 -11.51 28.73
N LYS A 40 -19.23 -12.41 27.77
CA LYS A 40 -18.62 -13.75 27.76
C LYS A 40 -17.10 -13.61 27.79
N LYS A 41 -16.42 -14.56 28.44
CA LYS A 41 -14.97 -14.72 28.33
C LYS A 41 -14.59 -14.86 26.85
N LEU A 42 -13.44 -14.29 26.47
CA LEU A 42 -13.03 -14.24 25.06
C LEU A 42 -12.95 -15.63 24.43
N ASP A 43 -12.44 -16.64 25.14
CA ASP A 43 -12.35 -18.01 24.63
C ASP A 43 -13.72 -18.57 24.22
N ARG A 44 -14.74 -18.37 25.07
CA ARG A 44 -16.11 -18.84 24.79
C ARG A 44 -16.75 -18.04 23.65
N LEU A 45 -16.56 -16.73 23.64
CA LEU A 45 -17.05 -15.87 22.56
C LEU A 45 -16.47 -16.28 21.19
N LEU A 46 -15.20 -16.66 21.17
CA LEU A 46 -14.50 -17.08 19.97
C LEU A 46 -14.84 -18.51 19.54
N ASP A 47 -15.13 -19.39 20.50
CA ASP A 47 -15.67 -20.72 20.22
C ASP A 47 -17.06 -20.63 19.58
N ASP A 48 -17.97 -19.83 20.16
CA ASP A 48 -19.29 -19.53 19.59
C ASP A 48 -19.15 -18.90 18.19
N PHE A 49 -18.24 -17.94 18.02
CA PHE A 49 -17.97 -17.32 16.72
C PHE A 49 -17.47 -18.33 15.68
N GLY A 50 -16.56 -19.23 16.06
CA GLY A 50 -16.06 -20.28 15.18
C GLY A 50 -17.14 -21.26 14.73
N LYS A 51 -18.02 -21.68 15.65
CA LYS A 51 -19.08 -22.67 15.40
C LYS A 51 -20.29 -22.06 14.70
N ASP A 52 -20.85 -21.00 15.25
CA ASP A 52 -22.16 -20.50 14.84
C ASP A 52 -22.06 -19.55 13.63
N VAL A 53 -20.99 -18.77 13.56
CA VAL A 53 -20.80 -17.77 12.49
C VAL A 53 -19.96 -18.35 11.37
N LEU A 54 -18.76 -18.84 11.68
CA LEU A 54 -17.83 -19.32 10.67
C LEU A 54 -18.12 -20.75 10.21
N LYS A 55 -18.86 -21.54 11.00
CA LYS A 55 -19.20 -22.96 10.74
C LYS A 55 -17.97 -23.82 10.51
N VAL A 56 -16.94 -23.61 11.33
CA VAL A 56 -15.66 -24.31 11.17
C VAL A 56 -15.85 -25.80 11.48
N PRO A 57 -15.36 -26.72 10.62
CA PRO A 57 -15.40 -28.15 10.88
C PRO A 57 -14.70 -28.52 12.19
N GLU A 58 -15.21 -29.55 12.87
CA GLU A 58 -14.66 -29.99 14.17
C GLU A 58 -13.24 -30.57 14.04
N GLU A 59 -12.82 -30.99 12.84
CA GLU A 59 -11.46 -31.41 12.53
C GLU A 59 -10.42 -30.27 12.66
N LEU A 60 -10.89 -29.02 12.67
CA LEU A 60 -10.08 -27.81 12.82
C LEU A 60 -10.25 -27.14 14.18
N LYS A 61 -10.77 -27.89 15.18
CA LYS A 61 -10.87 -27.45 16.59
C LYS A 61 -9.50 -26.94 17.04
N ASP A 62 -9.50 -25.86 17.83
CA ASP A 62 -8.33 -25.01 18.14
C ASP A 62 -7.99 -23.97 17.06
N TRP A 63 -9.03 -23.42 16.42
CA TRP A 63 -8.89 -22.37 15.41
C TRP A 63 -8.39 -21.03 15.94
N PHE A 64 -8.63 -20.71 17.23
CA PHE A 64 -8.23 -19.47 17.89
C PHE A 64 -7.42 -19.78 19.14
N ALA A 65 -6.31 -19.06 19.31
CA ALA A 65 -5.48 -19.12 20.51
C ALA A 65 -5.09 -17.70 20.97
N TRP A 66 -4.74 -17.57 22.25
CA TRP A 66 -4.22 -16.34 22.85
C TRP A 66 -5.07 -15.09 22.60
N PRO A 67 -6.37 -15.11 22.94
CA PRO A 67 -7.20 -13.94 22.70
C PRO A 67 -6.80 -12.77 23.59
N ALA A 68 -6.62 -11.62 22.96
CA ALA A 68 -6.23 -10.38 23.61
C ALA A 68 -7.08 -9.21 23.10
N PRO A 69 -7.39 -8.22 23.96
CA PRO A 69 -8.04 -6.99 23.52
C PRO A 69 -7.10 -6.20 22.59
N ALA A 70 -7.65 -5.67 21.49
CA ALA A 70 -6.91 -4.96 20.45
C ALA A 70 -7.55 -3.59 20.14
N GLY A 71 -7.93 -2.85 21.18
CA GLY A 71 -8.62 -1.55 21.07
C GLY A 71 -10.11 -1.69 20.75
N LYS A 72 -10.72 -0.64 20.20
CA LYS A 72 -12.16 -0.60 19.89
C LYS A 72 -12.43 -0.12 18.46
N LYS A 73 -13.51 -0.59 17.86
CA LYS A 73 -14.11 -0.04 16.63
C LYS A 73 -15.49 0.50 17.01
N GLY A 74 -15.63 1.82 17.09
CA GLY A 74 -16.78 2.42 17.77
C GLY A 74 -16.77 2.02 19.24
N ASP A 75 -17.89 1.47 19.74
CA ASP A 75 -17.97 0.95 21.12
C ASP A 75 -17.69 -0.56 21.24
N ILE A 76 -17.45 -1.25 20.13
CA ILE A 76 -17.23 -2.70 20.12
C ILE A 76 -15.74 -2.99 20.31
N LEU A 77 -15.42 -3.89 21.25
CA LEU A 77 -14.05 -4.37 21.49
C LEU A 77 -13.53 -5.11 20.25
N ALA A 78 -12.36 -4.70 19.76
CA ALA A 78 -11.62 -5.47 18.79
C ALA A 78 -10.80 -6.54 19.52
N ILE A 79 -10.75 -7.75 18.95
CA ILE A 79 -10.07 -8.89 19.55
C ILE A 79 -8.95 -9.30 18.61
N ARG A 80 -7.74 -9.44 19.16
CA ARG A 80 -6.59 -10.05 18.48
C ARG A 80 -6.49 -11.51 18.93
N VAL A 81 -6.28 -12.40 17.97
CA VAL A 81 -6.18 -13.84 18.21
C VAL A 81 -5.12 -14.43 17.29
N GLN A 82 -4.40 -15.44 17.78
CA GLN A 82 -3.55 -16.28 16.96
C GLN A 82 -4.41 -17.37 16.31
N ILE A 83 -4.10 -17.72 15.07
CA ILE A 83 -4.83 -18.72 14.29
C ILE A 83 -3.87 -19.74 13.68
N SER A 84 -4.39 -20.93 13.38
CA SER A 84 -3.65 -21.94 12.64
C SER A 84 -3.69 -21.69 11.13
N TYR A 85 -2.65 -22.13 10.41
CA TYR A 85 -2.62 -22.08 8.95
C TYR A 85 -3.79 -22.85 8.30
N LYS A 86 -4.16 -24.02 8.87
CA LYS A 86 -5.28 -24.83 8.38
C LYS A 86 -6.60 -24.07 8.51
N PHE A 87 -6.84 -23.42 9.65
CA PHE A 87 -8.00 -22.55 9.83
C PHE A 87 -7.99 -21.39 8.83
N TRP A 88 -6.86 -20.71 8.64
CA TRP A 88 -6.83 -19.59 7.70
C TRP A 88 -7.18 -20.02 6.27
N LYS A 89 -6.67 -21.16 5.82
CA LYS A 89 -6.99 -21.70 4.49
C LYS A 89 -8.48 -21.95 4.35
N TYR A 90 -9.11 -22.57 5.35
CA TYR A 90 -10.56 -22.76 5.42
C TYR A 90 -11.32 -21.42 5.43
N PHE A 91 -10.85 -20.45 6.21
CA PHE A 91 -11.48 -19.14 6.30
C PHE A 91 -11.50 -18.43 4.95
N ILE A 92 -10.40 -18.44 4.21
CA ILE A 92 -10.34 -17.83 2.88
C ILE A 92 -11.22 -18.55 1.85
N SER A 93 -11.32 -19.88 1.90
CA SER A 93 -12.11 -20.63 0.93
C SER A 93 -13.62 -20.58 1.20
N THR A 94 -14.01 -20.69 2.47
CA THR A 94 -15.39 -20.97 2.87
C THR A 94 -15.84 -20.04 3.99
N GLY A 95 -15.05 -19.90 5.06
CA GLY A 95 -15.45 -19.12 6.25
C GLY A 95 -15.76 -17.65 5.95
N LYS A 96 -15.11 -17.04 4.96
CA LYS A 96 -15.37 -15.66 4.54
C LYS A 96 -16.76 -15.48 3.94
N ASN A 97 -17.25 -16.45 3.17
CA ASN A 97 -18.60 -16.41 2.62
C ASN A 97 -19.64 -16.62 3.74
N ASN A 98 -19.39 -17.57 4.66
CA ASN A 98 -20.24 -17.78 5.82
C ASN A 98 -20.36 -16.50 6.69
N LEU A 99 -19.23 -15.83 6.93
CA LEU A 99 -19.20 -14.55 7.64
C LEU A 99 -20.01 -13.47 6.91
N TYR A 100 -19.88 -13.39 5.59
CA TYR A 100 -20.63 -12.44 4.77
C TYR A 100 -22.14 -12.70 4.84
N GLU A 101 -22.57 -13.95 4.70
CA GLU A 101 -23.97 -14.34 4.82
C GLU A 101 -24.54 -14.03 6.21
N TYR A 102 -23.76 -14.32 7.25
CA TYR A 102 -24.15 -14.01 8.63
C TYR A 102 -24.29 -12.50 8.85
N ASN A 103 -23.32 -11.71 8.40
CA ASN A 103 -23.37 -10.25 8.48
C ASN A 103 -24.60 -9.69 7.74
N HIS A 104 -24.86 -10.18 6.52
CA HIS A 104 -26.01 -9.76 5.73
C HIS A 104 -27.34 -10.11 6.41
N LYS A 105 -27.46 -11.33 6.97
CA LYS A 105 -28.69 -11.80 7.63
C LYS A 105 -28.99 -11.07 8.93
N ASN A 106 -27.95 -10.74 9.72
CA ASN A 106 -28.12 -10.16 11.06
C ASN A 106 -27.91 -8.63 11.08
N GLY A 107 -27.55 -8.01 9.96
CA GLY A 107 -27.23 -6.57 9.90
C GLY A 107 -25.97 -6.21 10.69
N GLU A 108 -24.99 -7.12 10.74
CA GLU A 108 -23.73 -6.94 11.47
C GLU A 108 -22.57 -6.61 10.52
N ASP A 109 -21.53 -5.96 11.03
CA ASP A 109 -20.30 -5.62 10.28
C ASP A 109 -19.07 -6.24 10.95
N ILE A 110 -19.12 -7.58 11.11
CA ILE A 110 -17.99 -8.35 11.65
C ILE A 110 -16.94 -8.49 10.56
N ASN A 111 -15.71 -8.12 10.86
CA ASN A 111 -14.58 -8.24 9.94
C ASN A 111 -13.40 -8.94 10.60
N VAL A 112 -12.82 -9.90 9.88
CA VAL A 112 -11.61 -10.64 10.26
C VAL A 112 -10.50 -10.27 9.28
N ALA A 113 -9.46 -9.61 9.79
CA ALA A 113 -8.32 -9.19 9.00
C ALA A 113 -7.03 -9.72 9.61
N ARG A 114 -6.09 -10.22 8.79
CA ARG A 114 -4.73 -10.49 9.26
C ARG A 114 -4.07 -9.22 9.74
N GLU A 115 -3.35 -9.33 10.84
CA GLU A 115 -2.51 -8.24 11.30
C GLU A 115 -1.36 -7.98 10.32
N LYS A 116 -0.96 -6.72 10.25
CA LYS A 116 0.09 -6.24 9.37
C LYS A 116 1.00 -5.35 10.20
N THR A 117 2.27 -5.30 9.82
CA THR A 117 3.20 -4.31 10.36
C THR A 117 2.75 -2.91 9.96
N LEU A 118 3.25 -1.90 10.69
CA LEU A 118 2.97 -0.51 10.38
C LEU A 118 3.39 -0.16 8.94
N SER A 119 4.58 -0.61 8.53
CA SER A 119 5.10 -0.43 7.17
C SER A 119 4.13 -0.96 6.10
N LEU A 120 3.61 -2.19 6.26
CA LEU A 120 2.66 -2.78 5.31
C LEU A 120 1.30 -2.06 5.33
N THR A 121 0.86 -1.65 6.52
CA THR A 121 -0.39 -0.90 6.69
C THR A 121 -0.32 0.46 5.99
N ASP A 122 0.81 1.16 6.11
CA ASP A 122 0.99 2.47 5.49
C ASP A 122 1.21 2.36 3.99
N GLN A 123 1.85 1.29 3.48
CA GLN A 123 1.85 1.02 2.04
C GLN A 123 0.43 0.81 1.49
N ASP A 124 -0.44 0.09 2.21
CA ASP A 124 -1.84 -0.08 1.81
C ASP A 124 -2.61 1.24 1.81
N ARG A 125 -2.44 2.06 2.84
CA ARG A 125 -3.05 3.38 2.93
C ARG A 125 -2.54 4.30 1.82
N LEU A 126 -1.24 4.28 1.53
CA LEU A 126 -0.65 5.05 0.44
C LEU A 126 -1.22 4.61 -0.92
N GLY A 127 -1.34 3.31 -1.17
CA GLY A 127 -1.95 2.80 -2.41
C GLY A 127 -3.40 3.26 -2.61
N LEU A 128 -4.20 3.27 -1.53
CA LEU A 128 -5.57 3.79 -1.55
C LEU A 128 -5.62 5.32 -1.75
N TYR A 129 -4.73 6.04 -1.09
CA TYR A 129 -4.58 7.49 -1.23
C TYR A 129 -4.22 7.89 -2.67
N MET A 130 -3.24 7.21 -3.26
CA MET A 130 -2.84 7.40 -4.65
C MET A 130 -3.99 7.11 -5.59
N ARG A 131 -4.72 6.01 -5.39
CA ARG A 131 -5.90 5.68 -6.20
C ARG A 131 -6.92 6.82 -6.20
N ARG A 132 -7.16 7.45 -5.04
CA ARG A 132 -8.06 8.61 -4.92
C ARG A 132 -7.55 9.81 -5.71
N ILE A 133 -6.29 10.21 -5.52
CA ILE A 133 -5.70 11.39 -6.20
C ILE A 133 -5.66 11.20 -7.72
N VAL A 134 -5.16 10.05 -8.17
CA VAL A 134 -5.04 9.77 -9.60
C VAL A 134 -6.43 9.78 -10.23
N LYS A 135 -7.42 9.13 -9.61
CA LYS A 135 -8.80 9.14 -10.10
C LYS A 135 -9.35 10.57 -10.18
N GLN A 136 -9.12 11.40 -9.17
CA GLN A 136 -9.57 12.79 -9.14
C GLN A 136 -8.97 13.61 -10.30
N LYS A 137 -7.64 13.55 -10.49
CA LYS A 137 -6.93 14.26 -11.56
C LYS A 137 -7.37 13.83 -12.96
N TYR A 138 -7.69 12.55 -13.16
CA TYR A 138 -8.19 12.06 -14.44
C TYR A 138 -9.65 12.48 -14.68
N LEU A 139 -10.48 12.50 -13.63
CA LEU A 139 -11.86 12.99 -13.69
C LEU A 139 -11.92 14.47 -14.10
N GLU A 140 -11.06 15.30 -13.51
CA GLU A 140 -10.92 16.74 -13.88
C GLU A 140 -10.56 16.94 -15.36
N LYS A 141 -9.83 15.98 -15.95
CA LYS A 141 -9.45 15.97 -17.37
C LYS A 141 -10.47 15.25 -18.26
N GLY A 142 -11.64 14.88 -17.74
CA GLY A 142 -12.70 14.18 -18.48
C GLY A 142 -12.33 12.76 -18.92
N LYS A 143 -11.29 12.16 -18.34
CA LYS A 143 -10.81 10.82 -18.68
C LYS A 143 -11.12 9.86 -17.54
N ASN A 144 -11.62 8.67 -17.86
CA ASN A 144 -11.79 7.60 -16.89
C ASN A 144 -10.67 6.57 -17.08
N VAL A 145 -9.75 6.49 -16.10
CA VAL A 145 -8.67 5.50 -16.11
C VAL A 145 -8.98 4.43 -15.09
N GLU A 146 -8.86 3.17 -15.52
CA GLU A 146 -8.97 2.03 -14.62
C GLU A 146 -7.75 2.00 -13.68
N ILE A 147 -7.99 2.24 -12.38
CA ILE A 147 -6.97 2.16 -11.35
C ILE A 147 -7.35 1.03 -10.41
N SER A 148 -6.49 0.01 -10.35
CA SER A 148 -6.66 -1.13 -9.46
C SER A 148 -5.53 -1.18 -8.44
N TYR A 149 -5.90 -1.54 -7.21
CA TYR A 149 -4.96 -1.83 -6.13
C TYR A 149 -5.20 -3.26 -5.68
N ARG A 150 -4.24 -4.15 -5.91
CA ARG A 150 -4.34 -5.57 -5.55
C ARG A 150 -3.01 -6.05 -4.98
N ARG A 151 -3.08 -6.80 -3.87
CA ARG A 151 -1.93 -7.47 -3.23
C ARG A 151 -0.73 -6.54 -2.96
N GLY A 152 -0.97 -5.31 -2.50
CA GLY A 152 0.13 -4.39 -2.21
C GLY A 152 0.65 -3.58 -3.40
N MET A 153 0.06 -3.77 -4.59
CA MET A 153 0.53 -3.16 -5.84
C MET A 153 -0.56 -2.30 -6.47
N ILE A 154 -0.18 -1.14 -7.01
CA ILE A 154 -1.03 -0.24 -7.79
C ILE A 154 -0.78 -0.45 -9.29
N LYS A 155 -1.87 -0.60 -10.05
CA LYS A 155 -1.86 -0.69 -11.51
C LYS A 155 -2.73 0.41 -12.09
N ILE A 156 -2.18 1.20 -13.01
CA ILE A 156 -2.86 2.33 -13.65
C ILE A 156 -3.01 2.03 -15.14
N GLY A 157 -4.23 1.75 -15.60
CA GLY A 157 -4.51 1.38 -16.99
C GLY A 157 -3.72 0.15 -17.44
N LYS A 158 -2.90 0.33 -18.49
CA LYS A 158 -2.08 -0.74 -19.09
C LYS A 158 -0.67 -0.85 -18.50
N SER A 159 -0.29 -0.02 -17.53
CA SER A 159 1.03 -0.09 -16.89
C SER A 159 1.22 -1.37 -16.07
N ASP A 160 2.47 -1.72 -15.80
CA ASP A 160 2.80 -2.81 -14.89
C ASP A 160 2.45 -2.46 -13.43
N PRO A 161 1.99 -3.43 -12.63
CA PRO A 161 1.74 -3.20 -11.21
C PRO A 161 3.04 -2.83 -10.48
N VAL A 162 3.02 -1.69 -9.81
CA VAL A 162 4.16 -1.16 -9.05
C VAL A 162 3.79 -0.99 -7.59
N LYS A 163 4.77 -0.97 -6.69
CA LYS A 163 4.53 -0.63 -5.28
C LYS A 163 4.10 0.83 -5.16
N PRO A 164 3.19 1.18 -4.23
CA PRO A 164 2.75 2.56 -4.02
C PRO A 164 3.91 3.55 -3.83
N ALA A 165 4.89 3.22 -2.99
CA ALA A 165 6.04 4.09 -2.76
C ALA A 165 6.85 4.35 -4.04
N MET A 166 7.07 3.32 -4.88
CA MET A 166 7.73 3.47 -6.19
C MET A 166 6.90 4.28 -7.17
N ALA A 167 5.57 4.09 -7.15
CA ALA A 167 4.66 4.77 -8.04
C ALA A 167 4.67 6.30 -7.84
N VAL A 168 4.92 6.79 -6.62
CA VAL A 168 5.08 8.23 -6.34
C VAL A 168 6.22 8.80 -7.18
N TYR A 169 7.37 8.12 -7.21
CA TYR A 169 8.54 8.56 -7.97
C TYR A 169 8.39 8.35 -9.48
N VAL A 170 7.89 7.18 -9.92
CA VAL A 170 7.76 6.85 -11.35
C VAL A 170 6.77 7.77 -12.06
N TYR A 171 5.69 8.15 -11.38
CA TYR A 171 4.62 8.98 -11.96
C TYR A 171 4.66 10.44 -11.52
N ASP A 172 5.68 10.85 -10.75
CA ASP A 172 5.85 12.21 -10.22
C ASP A 172 4.58 12.75 -9.56
N ILE A 173 4.03 11.97 -8.63
CA ILE A 173 2.76 12.30 -7.97
C ILE A 173 3.05 13.18 -6.75
N ASP A 174 2.51 14.40 -6.77
CA ASP A 174 2.48 15.25 -5.58
C ASP A 174 1.69 14.58 -4.44
N ILE A 175 2.35 14.47 -3.29
CA ILE A 175 1.87 13.82 -2.07
C ILE A 175 2.03 14.73 -0.83
N ASN A 176 2.10 16.05 -1.01
CA ASN A 176 2.25 16.98 0.12
C ASN A 176 1.19 16.81 1.22
N ASP A 177 -0.04 16.39 0.87
CA ASP A 177 -1.13 16.14 1.81
C ASP A 177 -1.10 14.73 2.47
N TRP A 178 0.00 13.98 2.32
CA TRP A 178 0.15 12.65 2.90
C TRP A 178 0.55 12.72 4.38
N ASN A 179 -0.35 12.27 5.26
CA ASN A 179 -0.16 12.26 6.72
C ASN A 179 0.40 10.93 7.28
N GLY A 180 1.02 10.09 6.45
CA GLY A 180 1.60 8.82 6.89
C GLY A 180 3.11 8.89 7.08
N VAL A 181 3.76 7.72 7.18
CA VAL A 181 5.23 7.66 7.24
C VAL A 181 5.87 8.23 5.97
N PRO A 182 7.07 8.84 6.07
CA PRO A 182 7.77 9.38 4.92
C PRO A 182 8.01 8.30 3.86
N ILE A 183 7.85 8.64 2.57
CA ILE A 183 7.91 7.66 1.48
C ILE A 183 9.26 6.95 1.41
N ASP A 184 10.36 7.66 1.70
CA ASP A 184 11.71 7.09 1.68
C ASP A 184 11.90 5.93 2.65
N THR A 185 11.10 5.89 3.72
CA THR A 185 11.11 4.78 4.70
C THR A 185 10.34 3.56 4.20
N LEU A 186 9.48 3.71 3.20
CA LEU A 186 8.69 2.65 2.59
C LEU A 186 9.38 1.98 1.40
N LEU A 187 10.44 2.59 0.87
CA LEU A 187 11.24 2.07 -0.23
C LEU A 187 12.30 1.07 0.27
N SER A 188 12.51 0.01 -0.50
CA SER A 188 13.67 -0.85 -0.36
C SER A 188 14.94 -0.15 -0.88
N GLU A 189 16.12 -0.62 -0.48
CA GLU A 189 17.38 -0.07 -0.99
C GLU A 189 17.57 -0.35 -2.49
N GLU A 190 17.06 -1.47 -2.98
CA GLU A 190 17.07 -1.77 -4.42
C GLU A 190 16.18 -0.79 -5.18
N GLU A 191 15.06 -0.40 -4.57
CA GLU A 191 14.11 0.58 -5.10
C GLU A 191 14.70 1.99 -5.09
N LYS A 192 15.33 2.41 -3.99
CA LYS A 192 16.07 3.68 -3.93
C LYS A 192 17.17 3.76 -4.98
N LYS A 193 17.99 2.71 -5.11
CA LYS A 193 19.01 2.63 -6.16
C LYS A 193 18.42 2.66 -7.57
N SER A 194 17.28 2.01 -7.76
CA SER A 194 16.57 2.03 -9.04
C SER A 194 16.03 3.42 -9.36
N ILE A 195 15.58 4.19 -8.37
CA ILE A 195 15.15 5.60 -8.55
C ILE A 195 16.35 6.49 -8.86
N GLU A 196 17.44 6.38 -8.09
CA GLU A 196 18.70 7.11 -8.33
C GLU A 196 19.22 6.82 -9.75
N GLY A 197 19.23 5.55 -10.17
CA GLY A 197 19.62 5.14 -11.52
C GLY A 197 18.57 5.40 -12.62
N CYS A 198 17.28 5.52 -12.30
CA CYS A 198 16.23 5.92 -13.26
C CYS A 198 16.25 7.41 -13.54
N SER A 199 16.67 8.24 -12.58
CA SER A 199 16.88 9.67 -12.81
C SER A 199 17.86 9.92 -13.99
N GLU A 200 18.79 8.98 -14.22
CA GLU A 200 19.72 8.99 -15.36
C GLU A 200 19.16 8.34 -16.65
N LYS A 201 18.13 7.48 -16.57
CA LYS A 201 17.62 6.67 -17.71
C LYS A 201 16.23 7.06 -18.21
N MET A 202 15.49 7.91 -17.50
CA MET A 202 14.15 8.37 -17.89
C MET A 202 14.15 9.43 -19.02
N SER A 203 15.19 9.50 -19.86
CA SER A 203 15.18 10.29 -21.09
C SER A 203 14.40 9.64 -22.24
N HIS A 204 14.09 8.33 -22.19
CA HIS A 204 13.61 7.62 -23.40
C HIS A 204 12.29 6.84 -23.34
N HIS A 205 11.60 6.68 -22.21
CA HIS A 205 10.26 6.06 -22.19
C HIS A 205 9.27 6.92 -21.41
N GLN A 206 8.64 7.86 -22.12
CA GLN A 206 7.58 8.72 -21.59
C GLN A 206 6.23 7.98 -21.65
N LEU A 207 5.64 7.69 -20.50
CA LEU A 207 4.21 8.00 -20.36
C LEU A 207 4.10 9.52 -20.49
N PRO A 208 3.06 10.07 -21.16
CA PRO A 208 2.94 11.52 -21.30
C PRO A 208 3.02 12.14 -19.92
N ARG A 209 4.02 13.01 -19.71
CA ARG A 209 4.24 13.82 -18.49
C ARG A 209 2.93 14.54 -18.16
N LEU A 210 2.08 13.90 -17.36
CA LEU A 210 0.72 14.39 -17.07
C LEU A 210 0.65 15.10 -15.70
N ILE A 211 1.76 15.10 -14.95
CA ILE A 211 1.86 15.67 -13.62
C ILE A 211 3.22 16.38 -13.50
N ALA A 212 3.34 17.57 -14.08
CA ALA A 212 4.39 18.51 -13.73
C ALA A 212 3.77 19.92 -13.77
N ALA A 213 2.93 20.20 -12.77
CA ALA A 213 2.54 21.57 -12.44
C ALA A 213 3.28 21.90 -11.14
N GLY A 214 4.49 22.44 -11.29
CA GLY A 214 5.38 22.77 -10.19
C GLY A 214 6.67 23.37 -10.74
N SER A 215 6.65 24.70 -10.89
CA SER A 215 7.75 25.54 -11.37
C SER A 215 9.09 25.17 -10.72
N THR A 216 10.04 24.65 -11.50
CA THR A 216 11.45 24.63 -11.10
C THR A 216 12.20 25.72 -11.86
N ARG A 217 12.24 26.91 -11.26
CA ARG A 217 13.09 28.01 -11.71
C ARG A 217 14.55 27.58 -11.57
N LYS A 218 15.34 27.75 -12.62
CA LYS A 218 16.81 27.65 -12.57
C LYS A 218 17.39 29.06 -12.73
N ILE A 219 18.37 29.37 -11.92
CA ILE A 219 19.19 30.58 -12.04
C ILE A 219 20.45 30.18 -12.81
N VAL A 220 20.71 30.86 -13.93
CA VAL A 220 21.95 30.73 -14.69
C VAL A 220 22.48 32.14 -14.91
N ASN A 221 23.73 32.40 -14.51
CA ASN A 221 24.41 33.70 -14.65
C ASN A 221 23.66 34.91 -14.07
N GLY A 222 22.95 34.72 -12.94
CA GLY A 222 22.28 35.81 -12.23
C GLY A 222 20.91 36.22 -12.78
N GLU A 223 20.42 35.58 -13.84
CA GLU A 223 19.08 35.81 -14.38
C GLU A 223 18.18 34.57 -14.21
N VAL A 224 16.89 34.84 -13.95
CA VAL A 224 15.86 33.82 -13.69
C VAL A 224 15.15 33.51 -15.00
N PHE A 225 15.31 32.30 -15.50
CA PHE A 225 14.63 31.84 -16.72
C PHE A 225 13.60 30.76 -16.42
N ASP A 226 12.43 30.86 -17.09
CA ASP A 226 11.47 29.78 -17.15
C ASP A 226 11.96 28.71 -18.15
N LYS A 227 11.96 27.44 -17.73
CA LYS A 227 12.44 26.31 -18.55
C LYS A 227 11.71 26.17 -19.90
N ALA A 228 10.52 26.74 -20.04
CA ALA A 228 9.76 26.75 -21.29
C ALA A 228 10.40 27.63 -22.38
N GLU A 229 11.10 28.70 -21.98
CA GLU A 229 11.70 29.67 -22.91
C GLU A 229 13.04 29.18 -23.47
N LEU A 230 13.79 28.40 -22.69
CA LEU A 230 15.04 27.75 -23.10
C LEU A 230 14.81 26.59 -24.10
N ALA A 231 13.70 25.87 -23.98
CA ALA A 231 13.37 24.77 -24.89
C ALA A 231 13.01 25.26 -26.30
N LEU A 232 12.35 26.43 -26.41
CA LEU A 232 11.99 27.03 -27.70
C LEU A 232 13.20 27.57 -28.48
N GLN A 233 14.26 28.01 -27.79
CA GLN A 233 15.49 28.48 -28.44
C GLN A 233 16.41 27.35 -28.92
N GLU A 234 16.37 26.18 -28.29
CA GLU A 234 17.15 25.00 -28.72
C GLU A 234 16.50 24.30 -29.92
N GLU A 235 15.17 24.26 -30.01
CA GLU A 235 14.45 23.70 -31.16
C GLU A 235 14.61 24.56 -32.43
N ALA A 236 14.69 25.89 -32.30
CA ALA A 236 14.89 26.80 -33.43
C ALA A 236 16.28 26.68 -34.08
N LYS A 237 17.29 26.16 -33.38
CA LYS A 237 18.66 26.00 -33.90
C LYS A 237 18.87 24.69 -34.66
N HIS A 238 17.98 23.71 -34.50
CA HIS A 238 18.17 22.37 -35.04
C HIS A 238 17.47 22.11 -36.39
N CYS A 239 16.69 23.08 -36.90
CA CYS A 239 15.83 22.90 -38.08
C CYS A 239 16.33 23.53 -39.39
N THR A 240 17.62 23.84 -39.51
CA THR A 240 18.25 24.22 -40.80
C THR A 240 19.49 23.37 -41.05
N LYS A 241 19.28 22.23 -41.71
CA LYS A 241 20.16 21.58 -42.70
C LYS A 241 19.82 20.10 -42.76
N LEU A 242 19.22 19.68 -43.87
CA LEU A 242 19.65 18.51 -44.63
C LEU A 242 18.82 18.43 -45.91
N ASP A 243 19.38 19.03 -46.96
CA ASP A 243 19.08 18.73 -48.36
C ASP A 243 19.47 17.27 -48.65
N LEU A 244 18.57 16.55 -49.31
CA LEU A 244 18.82 15.24 -49.90
C LEU A 244 19.25 15.43 -51.37
N PRO A 245 20.21 14.66 -51.90
CA PRO A 245 20.19 14.24 -53.29
C PRO A 245 19.08 13.21 -53.54
#